data_AF-A0A7S1QKT5-F1
#
_entry.id   AF-A0A7S1QKT5-F1
#
_cell.length_a   1.000
_cell.length_b   1.000
_cell.length_c   1.000
_cell.angle_alpha   90.00
_cell.angle_beta   90.00
_cell.angle_gamma   90.00
#
_symmetry.space_group_name_H-M   'P 1'
#
loop_
_entity.id
_entity.type
_entity.pdbx_description
1 polymer ?
#
loop_
_entity_poly.entity_id
_entity_poly.type
_entity_poly.pdbx_seq_one_letter_code
_entity_poly.pdbx_strand_id
1 'polypeptide(L)'
;KWRKGEAAGAKGELDHVQERSKDFAYWYPSVGTFNFRRTIAFWGGTLTIEGCLLFLWVAYIQEYGRAYQDLMYYLTKWPTLCGGTAFLAAVYLPYYEIINLKVDLEEDKRNFLWCSWRPLFDEGVEIWSIIGAAMYVVGALLYTVAQISDLFTLTERQDINMVQWPLTVGGFLFFLAGVCELLINRVFVKLPVSYVWWASVFDTIGGVGFWISGCPSIADSDTLILIGAVGTVGYFFGSIMILAMWRGEQYGTAILPLLNRATRTGLPNIVVKKDKDGICHIVVTPSTQIKHETDNLEDVLSQRMTWKGIFFLTIYVLIGVIQMVVLCTFLSQSSQLWRGGIHSRKILVNLVSDTCNVVMVHMILMLQSACVKMPRKNEQPYRGLFIGIRVLAVVLVVNSLLSLEVIFEADVRPRR
;
A
#
# COMPACT_ATOMS: atom_id res chain seq x y z
N LYS A 1 -1.22 -41.90 30.29
CA LYS A 1 -0.01 -42.22 29.49
C LYS A 1 0.02 -41.55 28.11
N TRP A 2 -1.12 -41.26 27.47
CA TRP A 2 -1.16 -40.58 26.16
C TRP A 2 -0.52 -39.16 26.15
N ARG A 3 -0.55 -38.45 27.29
CA ARG A 3 0.12 -37.16 27.47
C ARG A 3 1.63 -37.21 27.78
N LYS A 4 2.26 -38.40 27.78
CA LYS A 4 3.70 -38.54 28.08
C LYS A 4 4.62 -38.43 26.85
N GLY A 5 4.08 -38.18 25.64
CA GLY A 5 4.89 -37.95 24.44
C GLY A 5 5.54 -39.21 23.82
N GLU A 6 5.32 -40.39 24.39
CA GLU A 6 5.91 -41.66 23.89
C GLU A 6 5.12 -42.30 22.74
N ALA A 7 3.93 -41.79 22.42
CA ALA A 7 3.14 -42.28 21.29
C ALA A 7 3.68 -41.70 19.98
N ALA A 8 3.87 -42.54 18.95
CA ALA A 8 4.44 -42.15 17.65
C ALA A 8 3.74 -40.92 17.01
N GLY A 9 2.43 -40.75 17.24
CA GLY A 9 1.69 -39.56 16.77
C GLY A 9 2.15 -38.24 17.41
N ALA A 10 2.52 -38.24 18.69
CA ALA A 10 3.03 -37.05 19.38
C ALA A 10 4.44 -36.66 18.92
N LYS A 11 5.25 -37.62 18.46
CA LYS A 11 6.58 -37.36 17.91
C LYS A 11 6.50 -36.62 16.58
N GLY A 12 5.59 -37.04 15.68
CA GLY A 12 5.35 -36.35 14.41
C GLY A 12 4.83 -34.92 14.58
N GLU A 13 3.97 -34.67 15.59
CA GLU A 13 3.53 -33.31 15.90
C GLU A 13 4.67 -32.40 16.37
N LEU A 14 5.61 -32.92 17.17
CA LEU A 14 6.78 -32.17 17.65
C LEU A 14 7.77 -31.86 16.52
N ASP A 15 8.02 -32.83 15.63
CA ASP A 15 8.91 -32.65 14.48
C ASP A 15 8.37 -31.55 13.54
N HIS A 16 7.06 -31.53 13.28
CA HIS A 16 6.42 -30.48 12.49
C HIS A 16 6.49 -29.09 13.14
N VAL A 17 6.40 -28.97 14.47
CA VAL A 17 6.56 -27.68 15.16
C VAL A 17 8.01 -27.18 15.06
N GLN A 18 9.00 -28.07 15.13
CA GLN A 18 10.41 -27.71 14.97
C GLN A 18 10.74 -27.26 13.54
N GLU A 19 10.21 -27.92 12.51
CA GLU A 19 10.38 -27.48 11.12
C GLU A 19 9.77 -26.08 10.89
N ARG A 20 8.56 -25.83 11.40
CA ARG A 20 7.90 -24.51 11.30
C ARG A 20 8.66 -23.39 12.00
N SER A 21 9.23 -23.70 13.17
CA SER A 21 10.10 -22.78 13.89
C SER A 21 11.32 -22.40 13.06
N LYS A 22 11.91 -23.36 12.35
CA LYS A 22 13.07 -23.13 11.48
C LYS A 22 12.66 -22.25 10.29
N ASP A 23 11.50 -22.48 9.68
CA ASP A 23 11.00 -21.64 8.59
C ASP A 23 10.81 -20.18 9.01
N PHE A 24 10.17 -19.91 10.16
CA PHE A 24 9.97 -18.54 10.61
C PHE A 24 11.31 -17.85 10.93
N ALA A 25 12.19 -18.50 11.71
CA ALA A 25 13.49 -17.93 12.04
C ALA A 25 14.38 -17.73 10.81
N TYR A 26 14.24 -18.59 9.80
CA TYR A 26 14.93 -18.47 8.53
C TYR A 26 14.52 -17.20 7.77
N TRP A 27 13.21 -16.98 7.64
CA TRP A 27 12.72 -15.80 6.94
C TRP A 27 12.85 -14.52 7.78
N TYR A 28 12.78 -14.60 9.10
CA TYR A 28 12.82 -13.46 10.02
C TYR A 28 13.95 -13.62 11.05
N PRO A 29 15.23 -13.56 10.61
CA PRO A 29 16.37 -13.83 11.49
C PRO A 29 16.58 -12.76 12.57
N SER A 30 16.16 -11.53 12.29
CA SER A 30 16.28 -10.38 13.20
C SER A 30 14.99 -9.58 13.30
N VAL A 31 14.88 -8.79 14.37
CA VAL A 31 13.79 -7.82 14.57
C VAL A 31 13.80 -6.76 13.46
N GLY A 32 14.98 -6.40 12.95
CA GLY A 32 15.14 -5.49 11.81
C GLY A 32 14.45 -6.02 10.55
N THR A 33 14.71 -7.28 10.19
CA THR A 33 14.08 -7.94 9.03
C THR A 33 12.57 -8.08 9.18
N PHE A 34 12.10 -8.42 10.37
CA PHE A 34 10.66 -8.44 10.65
C PHE A 34 10.01 -7.07 10.46
N ASN A 35 10.58 -6.02 11.06
CA ASN A 35 10.05 -4.66 10.97
C ASN A 35 10.10 -4.11 9.55
N PHE A 36 11.16 -4.41 8.80
CA PHE A 36 11.30 -4.02 7.41
C PHE A 36 10.15 -4.56 6.56
N ARG A 37 9.93 -5.88 6.57
CA ARG A 37 8.86 -6.53 5.79
C ARG A 37 7.48 -6.10 6.24
N ARG A 38 7.28 -5.96 7.55
CA ARG A 38 6.05 -5.39 8.12
C ARG A 38 5.80 -3.97 7.61
N THR A 39 6.84 -3.14 7.49
CA THR A 39 6.73 -1.76 7.02
C THR A 39 6.42 -1.71 5.52
N ILE A 40 7.11 -2.52 4.71
CA ILE A 40 6.85 -2.67 3.28
C ILE A 40 5.40 -3.05 3.01
N ALA A 41 4.91 -4.11 3.66
CA ALA A 41 3.55 -4.59 3.46
C ALA A 41 2.48 -3.56 3.89
N PHE A 42 2.73 -2.81 4.96
CA PHE A 42 1.85 -1.74 5.40
C PHE A 42 1.76 -0.62 4.35
N TRP A 43 2.91 -0.11 3.91
CA TRP A 43 2.95 1.01 2.97
C TRP A 43 2.52 0.60 1.57
N GLY A 44 2.80 -0.63 1.14
CA GLY A 44 2.28 -1.19 -0.11
C GLY A 44 0.75 -1.13 -0.15
N GLY A 45 0.07 -1.64 0.89
CA GLY A 45 -1.39 -1.54 0.96
C GLY A 45 -1.89 -0.10 1.07
N THR A 46 -1.25 0.73 1.91
CA THR A 46 -1.69 2.12 2.18
C THR A 46 -1.57 3.02 0.94
N LEU A 47 -0.43 2.96 0.24
CA LEU A 47 -0.16 3.76 -0.96
C LEU A 47 -1.03 3.31 -2.14
N THR A 48 -1.33 2.01 -2.27
CA THR A 48 -2.29 1.54 -3.27
C THR A 48 -3.69 2.11 -3.01
N ILE A 49 -4.15 2.13 -1.75
CA ILE A 49 -5.45 2.75 -1.40
C ILE A 49 -5.45 4.23 -1.77
N GLU A 50 -4.38 4.96 -1.44
CA GLU A 50 -4.25 6.38 -1.76
C GLU A 50 -4.32 6.63 -3.27
N GLY A 51 -3.55 5.86 -4.05
CA GLY A 51 -3.57 5.91 -5.50
C GLY A 51 -4.95 5.62 -6.08
N CYS A 52 -5.64 4.59 -5.56
CA CYS A 52 -6.99 4.23 -6.02
C CYS A 52 -8.00 5.34 -5.76
N LEU A 53 -7.99 5.94 -4.57
CA LEU A 53 -8.92 7.02 -4.23
C LEU A 53 -8.69 8.27 -5.10
N LEU A 54 -7.43 8.59 -5.43
CA LEU A 54 -7.11 9.67 -6.37
C LEU A 54 -7.60 9.35 -7.79
N PHE A 55 -7.43 8.12 -8.28
CA PHE A 55 -7.97 7.72 -9.59
C PHE A 55 -9.50 7.72 -9.64
N LEU A 56 -10.18 7.29 -8.56
CA LEU A 56 -11.64 7.37 -8.46
C LEU A 56 -12.13 8.82 -8.46
N TRP A 57 -11.39 9.73 -7.81
CA TRP A 57 -11.69 11.16 -7.90
C TRP A 57 -11.60 11.67 -9.34
N VAL A 58 -10.55 11.30 -10.08
CA VAL A 58 -10.38 11.69 -11.48
C VAL A 58 -11.53 11.20 -12.34
N ALA A 59 -11.90 9.93 -12.21
CA ALA A 59 -13.04 9.36 -12.94
C ALA A 59 -14.35 10.09 -12.61
N TYR A 60 -14.58 10.42 -11.33
CA TYR A 60 -15.75 11.19 -10.90
C TYR A 60 -15.78 12.59 -11.54
N ILE A 61 -14.64 13.30 -11.54
CA ILE A 61 -14.54 14.64 -12.13
C ILE A 61 -14.71 14.57 -13.65
N GLN A 62 -14.13 13.60 -14.34
CA GLN A 62 -14.28 13.47 -15.79
C GLN A 62 -15.73 13.20 -16.22
N GLU A 63 -16.48 12.41 -15.45
CA GLU A 63 -17.87 12.05 -15.76
C GLU A 63 -18.87 13.15 -15.34
N TYR A 64 -18.68 13.76 -14.17
CA TYR A 64 -19.69 14.62 -13.55
C TYR A 64 -19.26 16.09 -13.35
N GLY A 65 -17.98 16.40 -13.48
CA GLY A 65 -17.44 17.72 -13.20
C GLY A 65 -17.91 18.76 -14.23
N ARG A 66 -18.36 19.93 -13.75
CA ARG A 66 -18.80 21.06 -14.60
C ARG A 66 -17.97 22.33 -14.39
N ALA A 67 -16.69 22.15 -14.07
CA ALA A 67 -15.79 23.24 -13.78
C ALA A 67 -15.20 23.89 -15.04
N TYR A 68 -14.61 25.07 -14.87
CA TYR A 68 -13.84 25.72 -15.91
C TYR A 68 -12.64 24.86 -16.33
N GLN A 69 -12.25 24.92 -17.61
CA GLN A 69 -11.22 24.05 -18.20
C GLN A 69 -9.91 24.03 -17.40
N ASP A 70 -9.45 25.18 -16.91
CA ASP A 70 -8.23 25.21 -16.09
C ASP A 70 -8.41 24.41 -14.79
N LEU A 71 -9.51 24.53 -14.06
CA LEU A 71 -9.73 23.74 -12.83
C LEU A 71 -9.85 22.26 -13.13
N MET A 72 -10.54 21.90 -14.22
CA MET A 72 -10.63 20.52 -14.67
C MET A 72 -9.25 19.92 -14.94
N TYR A 73 -8.35 20.68 -15.57
CA TYR A 73 -6.96 20.26 -15.77
C TYR A 73 -6.28 19.94 -14.43
N TYR A 74 -6.36 20.82 -13.44
CA TYR A 74 -5.72 20.58 -12.14
C TYR A 74 -6.39 19.48 -11.31
N LEU A 75 -7.72 19.34 -11.38
CA LEU A 75 -8.48 18.32 -10.65
C LEU A 75 -8.38 16.92 -11.28
N THR A 76 -7.87 16.81 -12.51
CA THR A 76 -7.68 15.52 -13.19
C THR A 76 -6.19 15.16 -13.25
N LYS A 77 -5.35 16.02 -13.83
CA LYS A 77 -3.95 15.68 -14.14
C LYS A 77 -3.07 15.52 -12.90
N TRP A 78 -3.17 16.44 -11.93
CA TRP A 78 -2.36 16.37 -10.70
C TRP A 78 -2.77 15.21 -9.80
N PRO A 79 -4.07 14.97 -9.49
CA PRO A 79 -4.49 13.78 -8.79
C PRO A 79 -4.08 12.48 -9.50
N THR A 80 -4.15 12.43 -10.84
CA THR A 80 -3.67 11.27 -11.61
C THR A 80 -2.18 11.03 -11.39
N LEU A 81 -1.35 12.07 -11.47
CA LEU A 81 0.10 11.97 -11.24
C LEU A 81 0.43 11.56 -9.81
N CYS A 82 -0.20 12.19 -8.82
CA CYS A 82 -0.03 11.84 -7.41
C CYS A 82 -0.44 10.39 -7.15
N GLY A 83 -1.58 9.98 -7.71
CA GLY A 83 -2.09 8.62 -7.56
C GLY A 83 -1.21 7.58 -8.22
N GLY A 84 -0.70 7.86 -9.42
CA GLY A 84 0.26 6.99 -10.10
C GLY A 84 1.61 6.93 -9.41
N THR A 85 2.07 8.03 -8.81
CA THR A 85 3.30 8.03 -8.00
C THR A 85 3.14 7.18 -6.74
N ALA A 86 2.01 7.31 -6.04
CA ALA A 86 1.68 6.46 -4.89
C ALA A 86 1.61 4.98 -5.30
N PHE A 87 0.94 4.67 -6.41
CA PHE A 87 0.84 3.31 -6.95
C PHE A 87 2.21 2.74 -7.36
N LEU A 88 3.07 3.53 -8.02
CA LEU A 88 4.44 3.14 -8.37
C LEU A 88 5.25 2.79 -7.13
N ALA A 89 5.20 3.64 -6.10
CA ALA A 89 5.84 3.36 -4.82
C ALA A 89 5.28 2.08 -4.19
N ALA A 90 3.95 1.91 -4.21
CA ALA A 90 3.26 0.76 -3.67
C ALA A 90 3.71 -0.56 -4.29
N VAL A 91 3.83 -0.63 -5.63
CA VAL A 91 4.27 -1.85 -6.33
C VAL A 91 5.78 -2.06 -6.32
N TYR A 92 6.56 -0.98 -6.18
CA TYR A 92 8.00 -1.08 -6.00
C TYR A 92 8.36 -1.69 -4.64
N LEU A 93 7.57 -1.47 -3.59
CA LEU A 93 7.85 -1.99 -2.25
C LEU A 93 7.93 -3.55 -2.20
N PRO A 94 6.97 -4.33 -2.74
CA PRO A 94 7.10 -5.78 -2.86
C PRO A 94 8.28 -6.22 -3.73
N TYR A 95 8.56 -5.51 -4.83
CA TYR A 95 9.76 -5.79 -5.64
C TYR A 95 11.05 -5.57 -4.83
N TYR A 96 11.09 -4.48 -4.06
CA TYR A 96 12.18 -4.14 -3.15
C TYR A 96 12.37 -5.21 -2.05
N GLU A 97 11.28 -5.81 -1.55
CA GLU A 97 11.34 -6.95 -0.65
C GLU A 97 11.96 -8.19 -1.32
N ILE A 98 11.57 -8.49 -2.56
CA ILE A 98 12.11 -9.64 -3.33
C ILE A 98 13.62 -9.49 -3.54
N ILE A 99 14.08 -8.34 -4.03
CA ILE A 99 15.50 -8.14 -4.35
C ILE A 99 16.41 -8.06 -3.11
N ASN A 100 15.81 -7.85 -1.92
CA ASN A 100 16.49 -7.83 -0.62
C ASN A 100 16.15 -9.04 0.26
N LEU A 101 15.56 -10.10 -0.30
CA LEU A 101 15.05 -11.23 0.49
C LEU A 101 16.14 -11.90 1.35
N LYS A 102 17.38 -11.94 0.84
CA LYS A 102 18.58 -12.52 1.49
C LYS A 102 19.54 -11.49 2.10
N VAL A 103 19.33 -10.21 1.85
CA VAL A 103 20.24 -9.20 2.35
C VAL A 103 20.09 -9.15 3.86
N ASP A 104 21.19 -9.36 4.58
CA ASP A 104 21.22 -9.04 6.00
C ASP A 104 21.07 -7.52 6.14
N LEU A 105 19.92 -7.10 6.68
CA LEU A 105 19.61 -5.69 6.85
C LEU A 105 20.54 -4.99 7.85
N GLU A 106 21.26 -5.76 8.68
CA GLU A 106 22.26 -5.23 9.61
C GLU A 106 23.57 -4.84 8.91
N GLU A 107 23.89 -5.44 7.75
CA GLU A 107 25.12 -5.13 6.99
C GLU A 107 24.99 -3.88 6.08
N ASP A 108 23.83 -3.22 6.06
CA ASP A 108 23.50 -2.05 5.23
C ASP A 108 23.72 -2.20 3.71
N LYS A 109 23.85 -3.44 3.21
CA LYS A 109 24.06 -3.76 1.79
C LYS A 109 22.76 -3.97 1.02
N ARG A 110 21.94 -2.92 0.90
CA ARG A 110 20.63 -3.02 0.23
C ARG A 110 20.74 -2.88 -1.29
N ASN A 111 20.02 -3.74 -2.00
CA ASN A 111 19.82 -3.63 -3.44
C ASN A 111 18.59 -2.76 -3.72
N PHE A 112 18.73 -1.75 -4.58
CA PHE A 112 17.61 -0.87 -4.95
C PHE A 112 17.09 -1.11 -6.36
N LEU A 113 17.91 -1.65 -7.25
CA LEU A 113 17.58 -1.75 -8.67
C LEU A 113 17.40 -3.17 -9.16
N TRP A 114 18.24 -4.10 -8.69
CA TRP A 114 18.32 -5.43 -9.25
C TRP A 114 18.89 -6.44 -8.26
N CYS A 115 18.52 -7.71 -8.40
CA CYS A 115 19.17 -8.82 -7.73
C CYS A 115 19.50 -9.95 -8.71
N SER A 116 20.48 -10.79 -8.33
CA SER A 116 20.65 -12.08 -9.01
C SER A 116 19.45 -12.97 -8.69
N TRP A 117 18.74 -13.43 -9.73
CA TRP A 117 17.56 -14.29 -9.58
C TRP A 117 17.92 -15.72 -9.15
N ARG A 118 19.12 -16.20 -9.46
CA ARG A 118 19.55 -17.57 -9.13
C ARG A 118 19.47 -17.86 -7.62
N PRO A 119 20.05 -17.02 -6.74
CA PRO A 119 19.87 -17.15 -5.31
C PRO A 119 18.43 -17.16 -4.82
N LEU A 120 17.46 -16.58 -5.55
CA LEU A 120 16.05 -16.59 -5.16
C LEU A 120 15.38 -17.93 -5.52
N PHE A 121 15.74 -18.53 -6.67
CA PHE A 121 15.27 -19.89 -7.00
C PHE A 121 15.79 -20.93 -6.04
N ASP A 122 17.03 -20.79 -5.59
CA ASP A 122 17.63 -21.68 -4.58
C ASP A 122 16.85 -21.62 -3.25
N GLU A 123 16.10 -20.54 -3.00
CA GLU A 123 15.21 -20.36 -1.85
C GLU A 123 13.77 -20.84 -2.08
N GLY A 124 13.50 -21.39 -3.26
CA GLY A 124 12.16 -21.81 -3.66
C GLY A 124 11.23 -20.64 -4.00
N VAL A 125 11.75 -19.42 -4.22
CA VAL A 125 10.94 -18.31 -4.76
C VAL A 125 10.48 -18.71 -6.15
N GLU A 126 9.16 -18.72 -6.36
CA GLU A 126 8.57 -19.12 -7.64
C GLU A 126 8.90 -18.07 -8.71
N ILE A 127 9.23 -18.51 -9.93
CA ILE A 127 9.55 -17.64 -11.07
C ILE A 127 8.46 -16.60 -11.34
N TRP A 128 7.20 -16.98 -11.13
CA TRP A 128 6.06 -16.12 -11.30
C TRP A 128 6.05 -14.95 -10.31
N SER A 129 6.58 -15.11 -9.09
CA SER A 129 6.71 -14.02 -8.12
C SER A 129 7.65 -12.93 -8.64
N ILE A 130 8.78 -13.36 -9.21
CA ILE A 130 9.80 -12.49 -9.79
C ILE A 130 9.24 -11.76 -11.02
N ILE A 131 8.65 -12.52 -11.95
CA ILE A 131 8.08 -11.97 -13.19
C ILE A 131 6.95 -11.00 -12.87
N GLY A 132 6.00 -11.38 -12.00
CA GLY A 132 4.86 -10.55 -11.65
C GLY A 132 5.26 -9.24 -10.96
N ALA A 133 6.19 -9.29 -10.00
CA ALA A 133 6.70 -8.07 -9.36
C ALA A 133 7.41 -7.14 -10.36
N ALA A 134 8.25 -7.69 -11.25
CA ALA A 134 8.90 -6.91 -12.29
C ALA A 134 7.89 -6.30 -13.27
N MET A 135 6.85 -7.05 -13.66
CA MET A 135 5.77 -6.57 -14.52
C MET A 135 5.00 -5.41 -13.88
N TYR A 136 4.68 -5.49 -12.58
CA TYR A 136 4.06 -4.36 -11.88
C TYR A 136 4.95 -3.11 -11.90
N VAL A 137 6.23 -3.24 -11.58
CA VAL A 137 7.14 -2.08 -11.55
C VAL A 137 7.30 -1.46 -12.93
N VAL A 138 7.55 -2.27 -13.97
CA VAL A 138 7.70 -1.77 -15.34
C VAL A 138 6.38 -1.15 -15.83
N GLY A 139 5.24 -1.78 -15.54
CA GLY A 139 3.92 -1.25 -15.89
C GLY A 139 3.66 0.11 -15.23
N ALA A 140 3.98 0.25 -13.94
CA ALA A 140 3.81 1.50 -13.20
C ALA A 140 4.76 2.60 -13.68
N LEU A 141 5.99 2.25 -14.07
CA LEU A 141 6.92 3.21 -14.70
C LEU A 141 6.37 3.73 -16.04
N LEU A 142 5.82 2.85 -16.88
CA LEU A 142 5.19 3.27 -18.15
C LEU A 142 3.96 4.18 -17.91
N TYR A 143 3.14 3.86 -16.91
CA TYR A 143 2.04 4.74 -16.49
C TYR A 143 2.55 6.10 -16.04
N THR A 144 3.63 6.13 -15.25
CA THR A 144 4.23 7.39 -14.78
C THR A 144 4.75 8.22 -15.94
N VAL A 145 5.36 7.59 -16.96
CA VAL A 145 5.77 8.27 -18.20
C VAL A 145 4.55 8.91 -18.89
N ALA A 146 3.44 8.19 -19.02
CA ALA A 146 2.21 8.73 -19.60
C ALA A 146 1.67 9.92 -18.80
N GLN A 147 1.56 9.78 -17.47
CA GLN A 147 1.01 10.81 -16.60
C GLN A 147 1.84 12.09 -16.58
N ILE A 148 3.17 11.97 -16.59
CA ILE A 148 4.06 13.13 -16.70
C ILE A 148 3.93 13.78 -18.07
N SER A 149 3.87 12.97 -19.15
CA SER A 149 3.74 13.48 -20.51
C SER A 149 2.43 14.24 -20.72
N ASP A 150 1.36 13.73 -20.11
CA ASP A 150 0.00 14.29 -20.15
C ASP A 150 -0.15 15.64 -19.40
N LEU A 151 0.91 16.08 -18.68
CA LEU A 151 0.98 17.45 -18.15
C LEU A 151 1.29 18.49 -19.24
N PHE A 152 1.85 18.08 -20.37
CA PHE A 152 2.32 18.98 -21.42
C PHE A 152 1.35 19.02 -22.60
N THR A 153 1.39 20.10 -23.37
CA THR A 153 0.70 20.16 -24.66
C THR A 153 1.46 19.30 -25.68
N LEU A 154 0.89 18.16 -26.05
CA LEU A 154 1.50 17.21 -26.98
C LEU A 154 0.90 17.35 -28.39
N THR A 155 1.71 17.10 -29.42
CA THR A 155 1.19 16.80 -30.76
C THR A 155 0.52 15.43 -30.76
N GLU A 156 -0.38 15.15 -31.71
CA GLU A 156 -1.07 13.85 -31.83
C GLU A 156 -0.10 12.66 -31.83
N ARG A 157 1.01 12.77 -32.59
CA ARG A 157 2.04 11.73 -32.62
C ARG A 157 2.74 11.56 -31.27
N GLN A 158 2.97 12.63 -30.52
CA GLN A 158 3.57 12.55 -29.19
C GLN A 158 2.59 11.94 -28.19
N ASP A 159 1.31 12.32 -28.24
CA ASP A 159 0.26 11.74 -27.40
C ASP A 159 0.16 10.22 -27.57
N ILE A 160 0.11 9.74 -28.82
CA ILE A 160 0.09 8.31 -29.12
C ILE A 160 1.31 7.59 -28.51
N ASN A 161 2.51 8.14 -28.70
CA ASN A 161 3.76 7.47 -28.30
C ASN A 161 4.09 7.60 -26.80
N MET A 162 3.72 8.72 -26.17
CA MET A 162 4.12 9.06 -24.81
C MET A 162 3.00 8.86 -23.79
N VAL A 163 1.73 8.85 -24.22
CA VAL A 163 0.57 8.66 -23.35
C VAL A 163 -0.11 7.34 -23.67
N GLN A 164 -0.64 7.17 -24.88
CA GLN A 164 -1.50 6.02 -25.20
C GLN A 164 -0.73 4.69 -25.13
N TRP A 165 0.39 4.55 -25.85
CA TRP A 165 1.18 3.32 -25.84
C TRP A 165 1.69 2.93 -24.44
N PRO A 166 2.28 3.84 -23.65
CA PRO A 166 2.68 3.51 -22.29
C PRO A 166 1.52 3.10 -21.37
N LEU A 167 0.33 3.71 -21.50
CA LEU A 167 -0.87 3.27 -20.78
C LEU A 167 -1.35 1.88 -21.23
N THR A 168 -1.38 1.61 -22.54
CA THR A 168 -1.77 0.31 -23.10
C THR A 168 -0.83 -0.79 -22.60
N VAL A 169 0.48 -0.61 -22.79
CA VAL A 169 1.49 -1.61 -22.44
C VAL A 169 1.59 -1.76 -20.93
N GLY A 170 1.56 -0.66 -20.18
CA GLY A 170 1.60 -0.70 -18.73
C GLY A 170 0.39 -1.44 -18.14
N GLY A 171 -0.81 -1.21 -18.70
CA GLY A 171 -2.04 -1.86 -18.25
C GLY A 171 -2.01 -3.35 -18.56
N PHE A 172 -1.50 -3.73 -19.74
CA PHE A 172 -1.27 -5.13 -20.08
C PHE A 172 -0.29 -5.82 -19.11
N LEU A 173 0.80 -5.14 -18.72
CA LEU A 173 1.75 -5.68 -17.74
C LEU A 173 1.11 -5.84 -16.36
N PHE A 174 0.23 -4.93 -15.93
CA PHE A 174 -0.56 -5.08 -14.70
C PHE A 174 -1.48 -6.30 -14.75
N PHE A 175 -2.14 -6.55 -15.89
CA PHE A 175 -2.93 -7.75 -16.09
C PHE A 175 -2.07 -9.02 -15.97
N LEU A 176 -0.92 -9.08 -16.65
CA LEU A 176 -0.03 -10.24 -16.56
C LEU A 176 0.54 -10.45 -15.15
N ALA A 177 0.82 -9.37 -14.43
CA ALA A 177 1.24 -9.44 -13.04
C ALA A 177 0.14 -10.03 -12.14
N GLY A 178 -1.12 -9.61 -12.31
CA GLY A 178 -2.26 -10.22 -11.63
C GLY A 178 -2.41 -11.71 -11.95
N VAL A 179 -2.25 -12.11 -13.22
CA VAL A 179 -2.24 -13.54 -13.61
C VAL A 179 -1.14 -14.31 -12.88
N CYS A 180 0.06 -13.74 -12.73
CA CYS A 180 1.13 -14.37 -11.95
C CYS A 180 0.70 -14.60 -10.50
N GLU A 181 0.03 -13.63 -9.86
CA GLU A 181 -0.50 -13.80 -8.50
C GLU A 181 -1.54 -14.92 -8.39
N LEU A 182 -2.44 -15.04 -9.38
CA LEU A 182 -3.40 -16.15 -9.44
C LEU A 182 -2.70 -17.52 -9.49
N LEU A 183 -1.62 -17.62 -10.27
CA LEU A 183 -0.85 -18.84 -10.44
C LEU A 183 -0.10 -19.22 -9.16
N ILE A 184 0.68 -18.31 -8.57
CA ILE A 184 1.50 -18.60 -7.37
C ILE A 184 0.60 -18.91 -6.17
N ASN A 185 -0.53 -18.21 -6.03
CA ASN A 185 -1.48 -18.46 -4.94
C ASN A 185 -2.39 -19.66 -5.18
N ARG A 186 -2.33 -20.25 -6.39
CA ARG A 186 -3.14 -21.39 -6.83
C ARG A 186 -4.63 -21.12 -6.68
N VAL A 187 -5.07 -19.94 -7.10
CA VAL A 187 -6.46 -19.45 -6.97
C VAL A 187 -7.43 -20.42 -7.64
N PHE A 188 -7.06 -21.01 -8.77
CA PHE A 188 -7.90 -21.96 -9.52
C PHE A 188 -8.08 -23.33 -8.84
N VAL A 189 -7.22 -23.66 -7.86
CA VAL A 189 -7.23 -24.98 -7.19
C VAL A 189 -7.75 -24.88 -5.76
N LYS A 190 -7.67 -23.70 -5.14
CA LYS A 190 -8.04 -23.46 -3.74
C LYS A 190 -9.36 -22.70 -3.64
N LEU A 191 -10.13 -23.02 -2.61
CA LEU A 191 -11.35 -22.28 -2.26
C LEU A 191 -11.03 -20.84 -1.82
N PRO A 192 -11.97 -19.88 -1.99
CA PRO A 192 -11.78 -18.45 -1.73
C PRO A 192 -11.82 -18.09 -0.24
N VAL A 193 -10.98 -18.75 0.56
CA VAL A 193 -11.03 -18.69 2.04
C VAL A 193 -10.01 -17.73 2.64
N SER A 194 -9.05 -17.24 1.86
CA SER A 194 -7.91 -16.47 2.39
C SER A 194 -7.80 -15.10 1.75
N TYR A 195 -7.30 -14.11 2.51
CA TYR A 195 -7.14 -12.74 2.03
C TYR A 195 -6.23 -12.65 0.80
N VAL A 196 -5.18 -13.47 0.74
CA VAL A 196 -4.27 -13.52 -0.43
C VAL A 196 -4.97 -13.98 -1.70
N TRP A 197 -5.98 -14.85 -1.58
CA TRP A 197 -6.79 -15.29 -2.71
C TRP A 197 -7.61 -14.11 -3.25
N TRP A 198 -8.28 -13.38 -2.36
CA TRP A 198 -9.07 -12.22 -2.74
C TRP A 198 -8.22 -11.07 -3.28
N ALA A 199 -7.06 -10.80 -2.66
CA ALA A 199 -6.10 -9.82 -3.18
C ALA A 199 -5.71 -10.14 -4.62
N SER A 200 -5.27 -11.37 -4.90
CA SER A 200 -4.86 -11.78 -6.26
C SER A 200 -5.97 -11.62 -7.30
N VAL A 201 -7.22 -11.95 -6.93
CA VAL A 201 -8.38 -11.80 -7.82
C VAL A 201 -8.69 -10.34 -8.08
N PHE A 202 -8.74 -9.52 -7.04
CA PHE A 202 -9.02 -8.09 -7.16
C PHE A 202 -7.93 -7.35 -7.93
N ASP A 203 -6.66 -7.71 -7.72
CA ASP A 203 -5.53 -7.12 -8.43
C ASP A 203 -5.51 -7.54 -9.91
N THR A 204 -6.00 -8.74 -10.24
CA THR A 204 -6.23 -9.16 -11.63
C THR A 204 -7.38 -8.37 -12.28
N ILE A 205 -8.50 -8.20 -11.58
CA ILE A 205 -9.63 -7.37 -12.06
C ILE A 205 -9.14 -5.94 -12.30
N GLY A 206 -8.33 -5.40 -11.39
CA GLY A 206 -7.67 -4.12 -11.55
C GLY A 206 -6.82 -4.06 -12.82
N GLY A 207 -5.95 -5.05 -13.03
CA GLY A 207 -5.08 -5.10 -14.20
C GLY A 207 -5.86 -5.19 -15.52
N VAL A 208 -6.94 -5.98 -15.56
CA VAL A 208 -7.83 -6.06 -16.73
C VAL A 208 -8.49 -4.70 -17.00
N GLY A 209 -9.03 -4.04 -15.96
CA GLY A 209 -9.67 -2.74 -16.10
C GLY A 209 -8.72 -1.68 -16.67
N PHE A 210 -7.51 -1.58 -16.11
CA PHE A 210 -6.48 -0.65 -16.56
C PHE A 210 -5.94 -0.97 -17.97
N TRP A 211 -5.86 -2.25 -18.34
CA TRP A 211 -5.49 -2.63 -19.71
C TRP A 211 -6.56 -2.19 -20.72
N ILE A 212 -7.83 -2.51 -20.44
CA ILE A 212 -8.93 -2.15 -21.35
C ILE A 212 -9.06 -0.63 -21.44
N SER A 213 -9.01 0.10 -20.31
CA SER A 213 -9.07 1.57 -20.31
C SER A 213 -7.89 2.21 -21.04
N GLY A 214 -6.73 1.55 -21.05
CA GLY A 214 -5.55 1.99 -21.79
C GLY A 214 -5.63 1.73 -23.30
N CYS A 215 -6.68 1.08 -23.81
CA CYS A 215 -6.88 0.76 -25.22
C CYS A 215 -8.02 1.61 -25.83
N PRO A 216 -7.73 2.81 -26.38
CA PRO A 216 -8.77 3.73 -26.86
C PRO A 216 -9.63 3.20 -28.01
N SER A 217 -9.21 2.12 -28.67
CA SER A 217 -9.95 1.49 -29.78
C SER A 217 -11.05 0.52 -29.33
N ILE A 218 -11.15 0.17 -28.04
CA ILE A 218 -12.08 -0.86 -27.55
C ILE A 218 -13.50 -0.32 -27.36
N ALA A 219 -13.63 0.91 -26.85
CA ALA A 219 -14.92 1.52 -26.52
C ALA A 219 -14.82 3.05 -26.57
N ASP A 220 -15.97 3.73 -26.44
CA ASP A 220 -16.01 5.19 -26.28
C ASP A 220 -15.37 5.64 -24.95
N SER A 221 -15.03 6.93 -24.87
CA SER A 221 -14.31 7.52 -23.72
C SER A 221 -15.03 7.29 -22.39
N ASP A 222 -16.35 7.48 -22.34
CA ASP A 222 -17.14 7.38 -21.11
C ASP A 222 -17.14 5.93 -20.60
N THR A 223 -17.33 4.98 -21.52
CA THR A 223 -17.20 3.54 -21.22
C THR A 223 -15.80 3.19 -20.71
N LEU A 224 -14.73 3.73 -21.31
CA LEU A 224 -13.35 3.47 -20.87
C LEU A 224 -13.06 4.06 -19.48
N ILE A 225 -13.59 5.24 -19.16
CA ILE A 225 -13.51 5.86 -17.83
C ILE A 225 -14.18 4.95 -16.80
N LEU A 226 -15.40 4.45 -17.10
CA LEU A 226 -16.11 3.55 -16.21
C LEU A 226 -15.36 2.23 -15.98
N ILE A 227 -14.81 1.63 -17.05
CA ILE A 227 -13.99 0.41 -16.94
C ILE A 227 -12.74 0.65 -16.09
N GLY A 228 -12.05 1.77 -16.29
CA GLY A 228 -10.91 2.18 -15.48
C GLY A 228 -11.29 2.37 -14.00
N ALA A 229 -12.46 2.97 -13.73
CA ALA A 229 -12.99 3.12 -12.37
C ALA A 229 -13.29 1.75 -11.72
N VAL A 230 -13.87 0.80 -12.45
CA VAL A 230 -14.08 -0.58 -11.97
C VAL A 230 -12.76 -1.26 -11.66
N GLY A 231 -11.76 -1.13 -12.53
CA GLY A 231 -10.40 -1.64 -12.27
C GLY A 231 -9.80 -1.02 -11.01
N THR A 232 -9.97 0.28 -10.83
CA THR A 232 -9.51 1.01 -9.63
C THR A 232 -10.20 0.51 -8.36
N VAL A 233 -11.52 0.25 -8.41
CA VAL A 233 -12.24 -0.38 -7.29
C VAL A 233 -11.69 -1.78 -6.99
N GLY A 234 -11.29 -2.54 -8.01
CA GLY A 234 -10.57 -3.80 -7.87
C GLY A 234 -9.32 -3.62 -7.00
N TYR A 235 -8.36 -2.80 -7.44
CA TYR A 235 -7.13 -2.53 -6.66
C TYR A 235 -7.41 -1.96 -5.26
N PHE A 236 -8.46 -1.16 -5.08
CA PHE A 236 -8.86 -0.67 -3.77
C PHE A 236 -9.25 -1.82 -2.82
N PHE A 237 -10.07 -2.77 -3.27
CA PHE A 237 -10.41 -3.93 -2.45
C PHE A 237 -9.23 -4.89 -2.28
N GLY A 238 -8.40 -5.06 -3.31
CA GLY A 238 -7.15 -5.83 -3.24
C GLY A 238 -6.22 -5.32 -2.15
N SER A 239 -6.01 -4.00 -2.10
CA SER A 239 -5.18 -3.35 -1.08
C SER A 239 -5.79 -3.40 0.34
N ILE A 240 -7.11 -3.35 0.50
CA ILE A 240 -7.75 -3.66 1.80
C ILE A 240 -7.47 -5.11 2.21
N MET A 241 -7.48 -6.07 1.28
CA MET A 241 -7.08 -7.45 1.58
C MET A 241 -5.60 -7.55 1.96
N ILE A 242 -4.71 -6.79 1.33
CA ILE A 242 -3.29 -6.71 1.72
C ILE A 242 -3.14 -6.15 3.15
N LEU A 243 -3.91 -5.13 3.54
CA LEU A 243 -3.90 -4.65 4.93
C LEU A 243 -4.51 -5.68 5.91
N ALA A 244 -5.49 -6.47 5.48
CA ALA A 244 -6.01 -7.59 6.26
C ALA A 244 -4.98 -8.72 6.42
N MET A 245 -4.15 -8.95 5.39
CA MET A 245 -2.99 -9.84 5.45
C MET A 245 -1.94 -9.30 6.43
N TRP A 246 -1.60 -8.01 6.33
CA TRP A 246 -0.69 -7.35 7.26
C TRP A 246 -1.15 -7.49 8.71
N ARG A 247 -2.46 -7.30 8.96
CA ARG A 247 -3.10 -7.57 10.26
C ARG A 247 -2.92 -9.02 10.72
N GLY A 248 -2.96 -9.96 9.78
CA GLY A 248 -2.70 -11.39 10.00
C GLY A 248 -1.22 -11.77 9.97
N GLU A 249 -0.32 -10.79 10.07
CA GLU A 249 1.14 -10.95 10.05
C GLU A 249 1.66 -11.62 8.76
N GLN A 250 0.95 -11.45 7.65
CA GLN A 250 1.32 -11.95 6.32
C GLN A 250 1.90 -10.78 5.51
N TYR A 251 3.22 -10.72 5.43
CA TYR A 251 3.93 -9.57 4.87
C TYR A 251 4.35 -9.73 3.41
N GLY A 252 4.29 -10.93 2.83
CA GLY A 252 4.69 -11.17 1.45
C GLY A 252 3.71 -10.63 0.40
N THR A 253 2.72 -9.82 0.77
CA THR A 253 1.63 -9.35 -0.11
C THR A 253 1.00 -10.50 -0.91
N ALA A 254 0.43 -10.27 -2.10
CA ALA A 254 -0.01 -11.35 -2.98
C ALA A 254 1.14 -12.04 -3.74
N ILE A 255 2.28 -11.34 -3.90
CA ILE A 255 3.35 -11.80 -4.81
C ILE A 255 4.37 -12.76 -4.17
N LEU A 256 4.54 -12.78 -2.84
CA LEU A 256 5.49 -13.64 -2.12
C LEU A 256 4.80 -14.61 -1.13
N PRO A 257 4.15 -15.70 -1.59
CA PRO A 257 3.44 -16.63 -0.71
C PRO A 257 4.33 -17.42 0.26
N LEU A 258 5.65 -17.48 0.04
CA LEU A 258 6.60 -18.07 0.99
C LEU A 258 6.58 -17.33 2.33
N LEU A 259 6.63 -16.01 2.30
CA LEU A 259 6.62 -15.18 3.51
C LEU A 259 5.30 -15.26 4.25
N ASN A 260 4.20 -15.38 3.51
CA ASN A 260 2.86 -15.56 4.08
C ASN A 260 2.67 -16.94 4.72
N ARG A 261 3.35 -17.96 4.21
CA ARG A 261 3.34 -19.32 4.78
C ARG A 261 4.13 -19.37 6.08
N ALA A 262 5.29 -18.71 6.12
CA ALA A 262 6.16 -18.66 7.29
C ALA A 262 5.45 -18.12 8.54
N THR A 263 4.46 -17.23 8.38
CA THR A 263 3.71 -16.66 9.51
C THR A 263 2.39 -17.38 9.81
N ARG A 264 1.78 -18.07 8.83
CA ARG A 264 0.50 -18.79 8.99
C ARG A 264 0.60 -20.07 9.81
N THR A 265 1.76 -20.71 9.86
CA THR A 265 1.92 -22.06 10.43
C THR A 265 1.79 -22.14 11.97
N GLY A 266 1.24 -21.10 12.59
CA GLY A 266 1.06 -20.94 14.02
C GLY A 266 2.40 -20.55 14.61
N LEU A 267 2.58 -19.27 14.93
CA LEU A 267 3.78 -18.78 15.59
C LEU A 267 3.99 -19.60 16.88
N PRO A 268 4.97 -20.50 16.96
CA PRO A 268 5.45 -20.94 18.25
C PRO A 268 5.90 -19.69 19.01
N ASN A 269 5.60 -19.58 20.30
CA ASN A 269 5.86 -18.39 21.11
C ASN A 269 7.24 -17.80 20.77
N ILE A 270 7.23 -16.72 19.98
CA ILE A 270 8.43 -16.01 19.60
C ILE A 270 8.91 -15.30 20.85
N VAL A 271 10.16 -15.50 21.21
CA VAL A 271 10.81 -14.78 22.30
C VAL A 271 11.99 -14.04 21.69
N VAL A 272 11.93 -12.72 21.68
CA VAL A 272 13.11 -11.89 21.42
C VAL A 272 14.08 -12.05 22.59
N LYS A 273 15.21 -12.70 22.37
CA LYS A 273 16.31 -12.78 23.33
C LYS A 273 17.38 -11.78 22.93
N LYS A 274 17.85 -11.00 23.90
CA LYS A 274 19.01 -10.14 23.73
C LYS A 274 20.25 -10.96 24.04
N ASP A 275 21.17 -11.07 23.08
CA ASP A 275 22.47 -11.68 23.31
C ASP A 275 23.35 -10.78 24.19
N LYS A 276 24.49 -11.31 24.66
CA LYS A 276 25.50 -10.60 25.43
C LYS A 276 26.02 -9.35 24.74
N ASP A 277 26.07 -9.37 23.41
CA ASP A 277 26.50 -8.23 22.58
C ASP A 277 25.38 -7.20 22.38
N GLY A 278 24.20 -7.44 22.95
CA GLY A 278 23.05 -6.55 22.88
C GLY A 278 22.20 -6.68 21.62
N ILE A 279 22.53 -7.62 20.74
CA ILE A 279 21.77 -7.93 19.53
C ILE A 279 20.50 -8.71 19.91
N CYS A 280 19.36 -8.31 19.36
CA CYS A 280 18.06 -8.93 19.64
C CYS A 280 17.77 -10.02 18.61
N HIS A 281 17.86 -11.28 19.01
CA HIS A 281 17.53 -12.44 18.18
C HIS A 281 16.11 -12.92 18.45
N ILE A 282 15.43 -13.35 17.39
CA ILE A 282 14.12 -14.00 17.49
C ILE A 282 14.38 -15.48 17.80
N VAL A 283 14.10 -15.89 19.05
CA VAL A 283 14.22 -17.27 19.49
C VAL A 283 12.83 -17.87 19.66
N VAL A 284 12.56 -18.88 18.87
CA VAL A 284 11.34 -19.66 19.02
C VAL A 284 11.47 -20.59 20.22
N THR A 285 10.59 -20.45 21.20
CA THR A 285 10.61 -21.30 22.40
C THR A 285 9.39 -22.23 22.40
N PRO A 286 9.56 -23.55 22.62
CA PRO A 286 8.42 -24.47 22.71
C PRO A 286 7.50 -24.07 23.87
N SER A 287 6.18 -24.10 23.62
CA SER A 287 5.10 -23.60 24.49
C SER A 287 5.15 -24.09 25.95
N THR A 288 5.81 -25.21 26.23
CA THR A 288 5.82 -25.86 27.55
C THR A 288 6.74 -25.22 28.60
N GLN A 289 7.71 -24.39 28.22
CA GLN A 289 8.68 -23.79 29.17
C GLN A 289 8.38 -22.34 29.56
N ILE A 290 7.31 -21.78 29.02
CA ILE A 290 6.99 -20.36 29.15
C ILE A 290 5.89 -20.21 30.20
N LYS A 291 6.26 -20.08 31.49
CA LYS A 291 5.25 -19.81 32.55
C LYS A 291 5.57 -18.65 33.47
N HIS A 292 6.76 -18.04 33.40
CA HIS A 292 7.13 -17.02 34.38
C HIS A 292 7.84 -15.75 33.86
N GLU A 293 8.22 -15.65 32.58
CA GLU A 293 9.01 -14.51 32.08
C GLU A 293 8.41 -13.79 30.86
N THR A 294 7.21 -14.18 30.41
CA THR A 294 6.69 -13.81 29.08
C THR A 294 5.49 -12.88 29.05
N ASP A 295 4.91 -12.52 30.20
CA ASP A 295 3.75 -11.60 30.23
C ASP A 295 4.06 -10.27 29.52
N ASN A 296 5.32 -9.81 29.55
CA ASN A 296 5.72 -8.57 28.88
C ASN A 296 5.99 -8.71 27.37
N LEU A 297 6.37 -9.90 26.88
CA LEU A 297 6.84 -10.09 25.51
C LEU A 297 5.75 -10.63 24.58
N GLU A 298 4.88 -11.48 25.13
CA GLU A 298 3.65 -11.89 24.45
C GLU A 298 2.76 -10.68 24.17
N ASP A 299 2.78 -9.66 25.03
CA ASP A 299 2.11 -8.38 24.82
C ASP A 299 2.70 -7.54 23.65
N VAL A 300 3.99 -7.71 23.35
CA VAL A 300 4.69 -7.04 22.24
C VAL A 300 4.44 -7.75 20.91
N LEU A 301 4.39 -9.09 20.92
CA LEU A 301 4.23 -9.90 19.71
C LEU A 301 2.75 -10.19 19.37
N SER A 302 1.84 -10.21 20.35
CA SER A 302 0.40 -10.39 20.11
C SER A 302 -0.30 -9.13 19.58
N GLN A 303 0.45 -8.14 19.08
CA GLN A 303 -0.09 -6.86 18.65
C GLN A 303 -0.70 -6.90 17.25
N ARG A 304 -1.79 -7.66 17.11
CA ARG A 304 -2.59 -7.67 15.88
C ARG A 304 -3.44 -6.41 15.77
N MET A 305 -3.45 -5.80 14.59
CA MET A 305 -4.37 -4.71 14.28
C MET A 305 -5.82 -5.20 14.37
N THR A 306 -6.72 -4.35 14.82
CA THR A 306 -8.16 -4.67 14.81
C THR A 306 -8.75 -4.31 13.45
N TRP A 307 -9.91 -4.87 13.09
CA TRP A 307 -10.65 -4.41 11.90
C TRP A 307 -11.02 -2.93 11.96
N LYS A 308 -11.28 -2.43 13.17
CA LYS A 308 -11.46 -0.99 13.42
C LYS A 308 -10.21 -0.19 13.03
N GLY A 309 -9.02 -0.75 13.27
CA GLY A 309 -7.75 -0.16 12.85
C GLY A 309 -7.64 -0.03 11.33
N ILE A 310 -7.98 -1.08 10.57
CA ILE A 310 -8.02 -1.02 9.10
C ILE A 310 -9.00 0.07 8.63
N PHE A 311 -10.20 0.12 9.21
CA PHE A 311 -11.19 1.13 8.87
C PHE A 311 -10.69 2.57 9.13
N PHE A 312 -10.12 2.84 10.31
CA PHE A 312 -9.54 4.15 10.61
C PHE A 312 -8.36 4.49 9.69
N LEU A 313 -7.53 3.50 9.34
CA LEU A 313 -6.43 3.69 8.41
C LEU A 313 -6.95 4.13 7.04
N THR A 314 -7.98 3.46 6.50
CA THR A 314 -8.63 3.86 5.25
C THR A 314 -9.22 5.27 5.33
N ILE A 315 -9.82 5.65 6.46
CA ILE A 315 -10.30 7.03 6.68
C ILE A 315 -9.13 8.03 6.64
N TYR A 316 -8.00 7.73 7.27
CA TYR A 316 -6.85 8.64 7.25
C TYR A 316 -6.29 8.82 5.84
N VAL A 317 -6.21 7.74 5.05
CA VAL A 317 -5.82 7.82 3.64
C VAL A 317 -6.82 8.68 2.85
N LEU A 318 -8.12 8.49 3.07
CA LEU A 318 -9.16 9.31 2.43
C LEU A 318 -9.02 10.80 2.76
N ILE A 319 -8.70 11.15 4.01
CA ILE A 319 -8.43 12.55 4.39
C ILE A 319 -7.22 13.09 3.63
N GLY A 320 -6.14 12.31 3.56
CA GLY A 320 -4.93 12.69 2.81
C GLY A 320 -5.24 12.97 1.34
N VAL A 321 -6.06 12.12 0.71
CA VAL A 321 -6.51 12.27 -0.66
C VAL A 321 -7.35 13.54 -0.84
N ILE A 322 -8.32 13.80 0.05
CA ILE A 322 -9.12 15.02 -0.02
C ILE A 322 -8.24 16.27 0.14
N GLN A 323 -7.29 16.27 1.08
CA GLN A 323 -6.34 17.37 1.25
C GLN A 323 -5.46 17.56 0.00
N MET A 324 -5.05 16.48 -0.67
CA MET A 324 -4.31 16.55 -1.93
C MET A 324 -5.16 17.17 -3.05
N VAL A 325 -6.45 16.81 -3.14
CA VAL A 325 -7.40 17.38 -4.11
C VAL A 325 -7.63 18.88 -3.86
N VAL A 326 -7.79 19.28 -2.60
CA VAL A 326 -7.90 20.70 -2.20
C VAL A 326 -6.61 21.45 -2.57
N LEU A 327 -5.43 20.87 -2.32
CA LEU A 327 -4.15 21.42 -2.74
C LEU A 327 -4.09 21.64 -4.26
N CYS A 328 -4.55 20.67 -5.06
CA CYS A 328 -4.64 20.78 -6.52
C CYS A 328 -5.56 21.92 -6.96
N THR A 329 -6.66 22.14 -6.24
CA THR A 329 -7.59 23.27 -6.48
C THR A 329 -6.87 24.61 -6.31
N PHE A 330 -6.07 24.78 -5.26
CA PHE A 330 -5.30 26.01 -5.05
C PHE A 330 -4.15 26.18 -6.05
N LEU A 331 -3.53 25.09 -6.50
CA LEU A 331 -2.55 25.13 -7.60
C LEU A 331 -3.16 25.69 -8.88
N SER A 332 -4.44 25.43 -9.16
CA SER A 332 -5.13 26.03 -10.32
C SER A 332 -5.19 27.56 -10.27
N GLN A 333 -5.23 28.13 -9.06
CA GLN A 333 -5.29 29.56 -8.82
C GLN A 333 -3.88 30.19 -8.79
N SER A 334 -2.82 29.40 -8.80
CA SER A 334 -1.43 29.88 -8.69
C SER A 334 -1.02 30.82 -9.83
N SER A 335 -1.60 30.64 -11.03
CA SER A 335 -1.40 31.56 -12.17
C SER A 335 -1.84 33.00 -11.85
N GLN A 336 -2.72 33.20 -10.87
CA GLN A 336 -3.19 34.50 -10.40
C GLN A 336 -2.32 35.12 -9.29
N LEU A 337 -1.30 34.42 -8.78
CA LEU A 337 -0.39 34.92 -7.75
C LEU A 337 0.27 36.25 -8.14
N TRP A 338 0.40 36.52 -9.44
CA TRP A 338 1.04 37.73 -9.95
C TRP A 338 0.11 38.95 -10.06
N ARG A 339 -1.20 38.81 -9.80
CA ARG A 339 -2.20 39.88 -10.07
C ARG A 339 -2.46 40.83 -8.89
N GLY A 340 -1.84 40.65 -7.73
CA GLY A 340 -1.94 41.60 -6.61
C GLY A 340 -1.50 41.04 -5.25
N GLY A 341 -0.95 41.89 -4.37
CA GLY A 341 -0.27 41.46 -3.15
C GLY A 341 -1.15 40.82 -2.05
N ILE A 342 -2.44 41.17 -1.95
CA ILE A 342 -3.33 40.61 -0.91
C ILE A 342 -3.86 39.23 -1.32
N HIS A 343 -4.32 39.09 -2.56
CA HIS A 343 -4.83 37.83 -3.10
C HIS A 343 -3.73 36.76 -3.16
N SER A 344 -2.54 37.15 -3.58
CA SER A 344 -1.40 36.22 -3.67
C SER A 344 -0.96 35.70 -2.31
N ARG A 345 -0.95 36.55 -1.27
CA ARG A 345 -0.71 36.14 0.11
C ARG A 345 -1.74 35.12 0.58
N LYS A 346 -3.03 35.33 0.28
CA LYS A 346 -4.10 34.38 0.66
C LYS A 346 -3.91 33.02 0.00
N ILE A 347 -3.63 32.97 -1.30
CA ILE A 347 -3.36 31.72 -2.02
C ILE A 347 -2.15 31.01 -1.44
N LEU A 348 -1.05 31.73 -1.19
CA LEU A 348 0.16 31.15 -0.62
C LEU A 348 -0.06 30.57 0.79
N VAL A 349 -0.79 31.29 1.65
CA VAL A 349 -1.13 30.81 3.00
C VAL A 349 -1.96 29.53 2.92
N ASN A 350 -2.95 29.46 2.03
CA ASN A 350 -3.75 28.26 1.84
C ASN A 350 -2.90 27.09 1.31
N LEU A 351 -2.07 27.33 0.30
CA LEU A 351 -1.18 26.31 -0.26
C LEU A 351 -0.23 25.71 0.79
N VAL A 352 0.39 26.56 1.62
CA VAL A 352 1.25 26.13 2.72
C VAL A 352 0.45 25.37 3.77
N SER A 353 -0.72 25.87 4.17
CA SER A 353 -1.61 25.21 5.12
C SER A 353 -2.01 23.82 4.67
N ASP A 354 -2.44 23.66 3.41
CA ASP A 354 -2.89 22.38 2.89
C ASP A 354 -1.73 21.40 2.68
N THR A 355 -0.56 21.90 2.29
CA THR A 355 0.68 21.09 2.25
C THR A 355 1.01 20.56 3.65
N CYS A 356 0.93 21.42 4.68
CA CYS A 356 1.12 21.00 6.06
C CYS A 356 0.08 19.96 6.50
N ASN A 357 -1.18 20.09 6.08
CA ASN A 357 -2.23 19.12 6.37
C ASN A 357 -1.93 17.76 5.73
N VAL A 358 -1.51 17.72 4.46
CA VAL A 358 -1.11 16.48 3.78
C VAL A 358 0.04 15.82 4.52
N VAL A 359 1.11 16.57 4.86
CA VAL A 359 2.25 16.05 5.63
C VAL A 359 1.81 15.52 6.99
N MET A 360 0.94 16.25 7.69
CA MET A 360 0.43 15.85 8.99
C MET A 360 -0.35 14.53 8.94
N VAL A 361 -1.23 14.34 7.94
CA VAL A 361 -1.92 13.06 7.75
C VAL A 361 -0.93 11.92 7.49
N HIS A 362 0.09 12.15 6.67
CA HIS A 362 1.13 11.14 6.40
C HIS A 362 1.98 10.82 7.63
N MET A 363 2.26 11.79 8.49
CA MET A 363 2.90 11.57 9.79
C MET A 363 2.02 10.72 10.72
N ILE A 364 0.69 10.90 10.68
CA ILE A 364 -0.27 10.05 11.40
C ILE A 364 -0.21 8.61 10.86
N LEU A 365 -0.20 8.42 9.53
CA LEU A 365 -0.05 7.11 8.90
C LEU A 365 1.28 6.43 9.29
N MET A 366 2.37 7.18 9.31
CA MET A 366 3.70 6.71 9.74
C MET A 366 3.71 6.30 11.21
N LEU A 367 3.02 7.05 12.09
CA LEU A 367 2.88 6.64 13.48
C LEU A 367 2.06 5.34 13.60
N GLN A 368 0.98 5.19 12.82
CA GLN A 368 0.20 3.94 12.82
C GLN A 368 1.00 2.75 12.26
N SER A 369 1.91 2.96 11.32
CA SER A 369 2.78 1.89 10.79
C SER A 369 3.75 1.38 11.87
N ALA A 370 4.27 2.29 12.70
CA ALA A 370 5.15 1.96 13.81
C ALA A 370 4.40 1.35 15.01
N CYS A 371 3.23 1.91 15.34
CA CYS A 371 2.49 1.59 16.56
C CYS A 371 1.09 1.02 16.22
N VAL A 372 1.00 -0.32 16.15
CA VAL A 372 -0.21 -1.05 15.71
C VAL A 372 -1.36 -0.98 16.72
N LYS A 373 -1.04 -0.92 18.03
CA LYS A 373 -2.02 -0.82 19.11
C LYS A 373 -1.99 0.56 19.74
N MET A 374 -3.15 0.95 20.25
CA MET A 374 -3.26 2.12 21.11
C MET A 374 -2.45 1.85 22.40
N PRO A 375 -1.56 2.77 22.81
CA PRO A 375 -0.81 2.63 24.04
C PRO A 375 -1.72 2.43 25.25
N ARG A 376 -1.27 1.64 26.21
CA ARG A 376 -2.02 1.33 27.44
C ARG A 376 -2.21 2.58 28.31
N LYS A 377 -3.15 2.53 29.27
CA LYS A 377 -3.46 3.68 30.13
C LYS A 377 -2.23 4.19 30.92
N ASN A 378 -1.32 3.28 31.26
CA ASN A 378 -0.08 3.53 31.98
C ASN A 378 1.09 4.00 31.09
N GLU A 379 0.95 3.97 29.76
CA GLU A 379 1.97 4.40 28.79
C GLU A 379 1.76 5.87 28.37
N GLN A 380 1.60 6.76 29.34
CA GLN A 380 1.63 8.21 29.07
C GLN A 380 3.09 8.64 28.84
N PRO A 381 3.37 9.57 27.90
CA PRO A 381 2.44 10.43 27.16
C PRO A 381 1.92 9.85 25.84
N TYR A 382 2.36 8.66 25.42
CA TYR A 382 2.06 8.10 24.10
C TYR A 382 0.57 7.89 23.85
N ARG A 383 -0.18 7.46 24.88
CA ARG A 383 -1.63 7.32 24.76
C ARG A 383 -2.32 8.67 24.49
N GLY A 384 -1.90 9.71 25.19
CA GLY A 384 -2.39 11.08 24.98
C GLY A 384 -2.12 11.56 23.56
N LEU A 385 -0.90 11.35 23.05
CA LEU A 385 -0.52 11.66 21.67
C LEU A 385 -1.43 10.96 20.65
N PHE A 386 -1.69 9.66 20.84
CA PHE A 386 -2.58 8.87 19.98
C PHE A 386 -4.02 9.40 19.97
N ILE A 387 -4.55 9.82 21.11
CA ILE A 387 -5.88 10.43 21.20
C ILE A 387 -5.88 11.79 20.50
N GLY A 388 -4.87 12.62 20.76
CA GLY A 388 -4.72 13.93 20.13
C GLY A 388 -4.67 13.83 18.61
N ILE A 389 -3.93 12.86 18.07
CA ILE A 389 -3.86 12.56 16.64
C ILE A 389 -5.21 12.19 16.04
N ARG A 390 -6.04 11.43 16.76
CA ARG A 390 -7.41 11.09 16.29
C ARG A 390 -8.31 12.30 16.26
N VAL A 391 -8.25 13.15 17.28
CA VAL A 391 -9.00 14.41 17.32
C VAL A 391 -8.57 15.32 16.17
N LEU A 392 -7.25 15.43 15.97
CA LEU A 392 -6.66 16.19 14.87
C LEU A 392 -7.13 15.67 13.51
N ALA A 393 -7.13 14.35 13.31
CA ALA A 393 -7.66 13.74 12.09
C ALA A 393 -9.14 14.12 11.86
N VAL A 394 -9.99 14.09 12.89
CA VAL A 394 -11.40 14.52 12.78
C VAL A 394 -11.50 16.00 12.40
N VAL A 395 -10.68 16.86 12.99
CA VAL A 395 -10.62 18.29 12.62
C VAL A 395 -10.20 18.45 11.17
N LEU A 396 -9.21 17.68 10.70
CA LEU A 396 -8.76 17.69 9.31
C LEU A 396 -9.84 17.18 8.35
N VAL A 397 -10.65 16.17 8.72
CA VAL A 397 -11.83 15.75 7.93
C VAL A 397 -12.79 16.91 7.75
N VAL A 398 -13.17 17.55 8.86
CA VAL A 398 -14.16 18.64 8.81
C VAL A 398 -13.62 19.80 7.97
N ASN A 399 -12.35 20.17 8.19
CA ASN A 399 -11.69 21.21 7.39
C ASN A 399 -11.62 20.82 5.91
N SER A 400 -11.24 19.58 5.59
CA SER A 400 -11.25 19.02 4.22
C SER A 400 -12.61 19.17 3.54
N LEU A 401 -13.68 18.76 4.22
CA LEU A 401 -15.03 18.78 3.65
C LEU A 401 -15.52 20.20 3.42
N LEU A 402 -15.22 21.13 4.32
CA LEU A 402 -15.53 22.55 4.14
C LEU A 402 -14.73 23.16 3.00
N SER A 403 -13.46 22.78 2.84
CA SER A 403 -12.63 23.25 1.72
C SER A 403 -13.09 22.72 0.35
N LEU A 404 -13.74 21.55 0.31
CA LEU A 404 -14.34 21.03 -0.93
C LEU A 404 -15.52 21.88 -1.41
N GLU A 405 -16.21 22.61 -0.52
CA GLU A 405 -17.30 23.52 -0.90
C GLU A 405 -16.84 24.56 -1.93
N VAL A 406 -15.57 24.99 -1.86
CA VAL A 406 -14.96 25.92 -2.82
C VAL A 406 -14.98 25.38 -4.25
N ILE A 407 -14.86 24.05 -4.41
CA ILE A 407 -14.94 23.40 -5.73
C ILE A 407 -16.36 23.54 -6.29
N PHE A 408 -17.38 23.31 -5.47
CA PHE A 408 -18.78 23.39 -5.88
C PHE A 408 -19.27 24.84 -6.09
N GLU A 409 -18.77 25.80 -5.32
CA GLU A 409 -19.09 27.22 -5.55
C GLU A 409 -18.53 27.74 -6.89
N ALA A 410 -17.38 27.21 -7.33
CA ALA A 410 -16.78 27.58 -8.61
C ALA A 410 -17.63 27.13 -9.81
N ASP A 411 -18.37 26.01 -9.68
CA ASP A 411 -19.29 25.51 -10.72
C ASP A 411 -20.53 26.40 -10.91
N VAL A 412 -20.97 27.10 -9.86
CA VAL A 412 -22.26 27.82 -9.87
C VAL A 412 -22.16 29.23 -10.47
N ARG A 413 -20.97 29.82 -10.58
CA ARG A 413 -20.82 31.19 -11.10
C ARG A 413 -20.57 31.18 -12.62
N PRO A 414 -21.59 31.40 -13.48
CA PRO A 414 -21.34 31.67 -14.89
C PRO A 414 -20.45 32.92 -14.99
N ARG A 415 -19.32 32.82 -15.69
CA ARG A 415 -18.51 34.00 -16.02
C ARG A 415 -19.39 34.93 -16.86
N ARG A 416 -19.73 36.08 -16.29
CA ARG A 416 -20.31 37.22 -17.03
C ARG A 416 -19.23 37.92 -17.83
#